data_AF-A0A1G3YDM0-F1
#
_entry.id   AF-A0A1G3YDM0-F1
#
_cell.length_a   1.000
_cell.length_b   1.000
_cell.length_c   1.000
_cell.angle_alpha   90.00
_cell.angle_beta   90.00
_cell.angle_gamma   90.00
#
_symmetry.space_group_name_H-M   'P 1'
#
loop_
_entity.id
_entity.type
_entity.pdbx_description
1 polymer ?
#
loop_
_entity_poly.entity_id
_entity_poly.type
_entity_poly.pdbx_seq_one_letter_code
_entity_poly.pdbx_strand_id
1 'polypeptide(L)'
;MFISKRATVAAIASLMALALSTGTIWAQTATAWSKKAALDAPDTTEQLYEAAKKEGKVVLYSMSSRSKDVKASFEKQYPGVTVEAYDMRNTEIFEKIERENAAGIKNADVIFVKDSDGTMANDFYARGVVHSYVPKDIGVKVANEFKRPGFAIYLEMKLVFYNTEVYDKDPIDSWWDLTRPEWKGKIMLTNPQAAIETLGLFCSFVQNSAEMAADYKREFGQDIKLSPGIANAGYEFIKRLAANDLIITSSDQEVVDAIGAAGQKNPPIGIATSSKIRDKS
;
A
#
# COMPACT_ATOMS: atom_id res chain seq x y z
N MET A 1 -3.65 21.29 0.80
CA MET A 1 -3.49 21.10 2.26
C MET A 1 -2.04 21.39 2.60
N PHE A 2 -1.79 22.23 3.60
CA PHE A 2 -0.45 22.70 3.96
C PHE A 2 -0.01 22.11 5.29
N ILE A 3 1.26 21.72 5.36
CA ILE A 3 1.97 21.41 6.60
C ILE A 3 3.07 22.46 6.71
N SER A 4 3.00 23.35 7.71
CA SER A 4 4.02 24.39 7.88
C SER A 4 5.31 23.81 8.46
N LYS A 5 6.45 24.04 7.81
CA LYS A 5 7.81 23.75 8.31
C LYS A 5 8.20 24.69 9.46
N ARG A 6 7.61 24.51 10.64
CA ARG A 6 7.91 25.36 11.83
C ARG A 6 9.25 25.06 12.53
N ALA A 7 10.19 24.31 11.94
CA ALA A 7 11.47 24.03 12.60
C ALA A 7 12.66 23.80 11.64
N THR A 8 13.51 24.81 11.52
CA THR A 8 14.97 24.65 11.45
C THR A 8 15.46 24.55 12.90
N VAL A 9 16.34 23.59 13.22
CA VAL A 9 17.39 23.64 14.27
C VAL A 9 18.03 22.26 14.47
N ALA A 10 19.36 22.27 14.48
CA ALA A 10 20.24 21.18 14.90
C ALA A 10 20.16 20.95 16.43
N ALA A 11 20.06 19.70 16.89
CA ALA A 11 20.41 19.36 18.26
C ALA A 11 20.69 17.86 18.46
N ILE A 12 21.76 17.64 19.21
CA ILE A 12 22.45 16.41 19.64
C ILE A 12 21.53 15.43 20.38
N ALA A 13 21.69 14.14 20.07
CA ALA A 13 21.00 13.02 20.72
C ALA A 13 21.64 12.67 22.07
N SER A 14 20.82 12.53 23.11
CA SER A 14 21.16 11.77 24.32
C SER A 14 19.99 10.85 24.66
N LEU A 15 20.17 9.55 24.45
CA LEU A 15 19.25 8.48 24.85
C LEU A 15 19.33 8.22 26.35
N MET A 16 18.19 8.10 27.02
CA MET A 16 18.02 7.16 28.12
C MET A 16 16.66 6.47 27.98
N ALA A 17 16.72 5.15 27.82
CA ALA A 17 15.58 4.25 27.78
C ALA A 17 15.23 3.79 29.20
N LEU A 18 13.94 3.60 29.48
CA LEU A 18 13.48 2.54 30.38
C LEU A 18 12.09 2.10 29.92
N ALA A 19 11.99 0.84 29.49
CA ALA A 19 10.76 0.18 29.09
C ALA A 19 10.13 -0.53 30.29
N LEU A 20 8.81 -0.45 30.44
CA LEU A 20 8.01 -1.46 31.15
C LEU A 20 6.64 -1.56 30.47
N SER A 21 6.26 -2.80 30.18
CA SER A 21 5.13 -3.25 29.36
C SER A 21 3.78 -3.18 30.09
N THR A 22 2.73 -2.74 29.37
CA THR A 22 1.40 -3.39 29.31
C THR A 22 0.57 -2.66 28.25
N GLY A 23 0.02 -3.39 27.27
CA GLY A 23 -0.94 -2.90 26.27
C GLY A 23 -0.43 -1.74 25.40
N THR A 24 0.26 -2.04 24.30
CA THR A 24 0.75 -1.01 23.37
C THR A 24 -0.42 -0.32 22.67
N ILE A 25 -0.97 0.70 23.33
CA ILE A 25 -1.57 1.83 22.63
C ILE A 25 -0.40 2.39 21.81
N TRP A 26 -0.48 2.29 20.48
CA TRP A 26 0.40 3.05 19.58
C TRP A 26 0.05 4.54 19.70
N ALA A 27 0.29 5.12 20.87
CA ALA A 27 0.46 6.54 21.01
C ALA A 27 1.89 6.79 20.55
N GLN A 28 2.06 7.29 19.31
CA GLN A 28 3.33 7.91 18.93
C GLN A 28 3.63 8.95 20.02
N THR A 29 4.65 8.70 20.83
CA THR A 29 5.11 9.69 21.80
C THR A 29 5.49 10.92 21.01
N ALA A 30 4.71 12.00 21.15
CA ALA A 30 4.94 13.23 20.42
C ALA A 30 6.40 13.66 20.63
N THR A 31 7.20 13.60 19.56
CA THR A 31 8.60 14.00 19.62
C THR A 31 8.69 15.48 19.96
N ALA A 32 9.84 15.93 20.48
CA ALA A 32 10.06 17.36 20.71
C ALA A 32 9.81 18.20 19.43
N TRP A 33 10.11 17.61 18.27
CA TRP A 33 9.79 18.19 16.97
C TRP A 33 8.28 18.30 16.72
N SER A 34 7.49 17.23 16.91
CA SER A 34 6.06 17.27 16.57
C SER A 34 5.28 18.26 17.45
N LYS A 35 5.66 18.40 18.72
CA LYS A 35 5.12 19.44 19.62
C LYS A 35 5.44 20.85 19.13
N LYS A 36 6.68 21.09 18.68
CA LYS A 36 7.11 22.38 18.11
C LYS A 36 6.45 22.68 16.77
N ALA A 37 6.26 21.66 15.93
CA ALA A 37 5.64 21.78 14.62
C ALA A 37 4.15 22.18 14.71
N ALA A 38 3.49 21.90 15.85
CA ALA A 38 2.11 22.27 16.12
C ALA A 38 1.13 21.82 15.01
N LEU A 39 1.35 20.62 14.47
CA LEU A 39 0.60 20.07 13.33
C LEU A 39 -0.91 19.91 13.62
N ASP A 40 -1.28 19.83 14.89
CA ASP A 40 -2.67 19.73 15.36
C ASP A 40 -3.28 21.08 15.76
N ALA A 41 -2.58 22.20 15.51
CA ALA A 41 -3.13 23.53 15.75
C ALA A 41 -4.48 23.71 15.00
N PRO A 42 -5.44 24.47 15.55
CA PRO A 42 -6.72 24.75 14.90
C PRO A 42 -6.58 25.84 13.81
N ASP A 43 -5.48 25.80 13.05
CA ASP A 43 -5.20 26.78 12.00
C ASP A 43 -6.17 26.57 10.83
N THR A 44 -6.72 27.66 10.28
CA THR A 44 -7.54 27.59 9.06
C THR A 44 -6.67 27.33 7.83
N THR A 45 -7.29 26.91 6.73
CA THR A 45 -6.59 26.70 5.45
C THR A 45 -5.85 27.96 4.99
N GLU A 46 -6.45 29.14 5.20
CA GLU A 46 -5.88 30.44 4.88
C GLU A 46 -4.65 30.74 5.74
N GLN A 47 -4.72 30.49 7.05
CA GLN A 47 -3.58 30.68 7.95
C GLN A 47 -2.40 29.76 7.57
N LEU A 48 -2.70 28.50 7.25
CA LEU A 48 -1.68 27.56 6.79
C LEU A 48 -1.09 27.97 5.43
N TYR A 49 -1.91 28.52 4.53
CA TYR A 49 -1.44 29.03 3.24
C TYR A 49 -0.51 30.23 3.38
N GLU A 50 -0.86 31.22 4.22
CA GLU A 50 0.00 32.36 4.49
C GLU A 50 1.35 31.94 5.09
N ALA A 51 1.36 30.92 5.96
CA ALA A 51 2.58 30.33 6.47
C ALA A 51 3.38 29.64 5.35
N ALA A 52 2.72 28.81 4.54
CA ALA A 52 3.37 28.10 3.45
C ALA A 52 3.97 29.03 2.38
N LYS A 53 3.35 30.19 2.11
CA LYS A 53 3.93 31.21 1.22
C LYS A 53 5.26 31.78 1.75
N LYS A 54 5.41 31.90 3.06
CA LYS A 54 6.69 32.34 3.68
C LYS A 54 7.77 31.28 3.53
N GLU A 55 7.39 30.01 3.52
CA GLU A 55 8.28 28.87 3.31
C GLU A 55 8.60 28.66 1.81
N GLY A 56 7.66 29.02 0.92
CA GLY A 56 7.81 29.09 -0.53
C GLY A 56 7.83 27.75 -1.26
N LYS A 57 8.13 26.64 -0.57
CA LYS A 57 8.32 25.33 -1.20
C LYS A 57 7.92 24.15 -0.32
N VAL A 58 7.29 23.15 -0.95
CA VAL A 58 7.05 21.81 -0.39
C VAL A 58 7.75 20.76 -1.26
N VAL A 59 8.49 19.84 -0.63
CA VAL A 59 9.21 18.73 -1.28
C VAL A 59 8.41 17.45 -1.11
N LEU A 60 8.03 16.83 -2.22
CA LEU A 60 7.24 15.61 -2.27
C LEU A 60 8.07 14.46 -2.82
N TYR A 61 8.25 13.38 -2.05
CA TYR A 61 8.72 12.10 -2.57
C TYR A 61 7.50 11.22 -2.84
N SER A 62 7.33 10.78 -4.08
CA SER A 62 6.15 10.01 -4.48
C SER A 62 6.53 8.87 -5.40
N MET A 63 5.89 7.72 -5.22
CA MET A 63 5.94 6.61 -6.16
C MET A 63 4.83 6.65 -7.22
N SER A 64 4.02 7.71 -7.21
CA SER A 64 2.87 7.83 -8.10
C SER A 64 3.23 8.66 -9.33
N SER A 65 2.93 8.11 -10.51
CA SER A 65 3.03 8.84 -11.78
C SER A 65 2.15 10.09 -11.84
N ARG A 66 1.17 10.23 -10.93
CA ARG A 66 0.30 11.41 -10.78
C ARG A 66 0.96 12.58 -10.04
N SER A 67 2.18 12.43 -9.55
CA SER A 67 2.89 13.47 -8.81
C SER A 67 2.97 14.81 -9.58
N LYS A 68 3.11 14.75 -10.91
CA LYS A 68 3.10 15.93 -11.81
C LYS A 68 1.74 16.65 -11.84
N ASP A 69 0.65 15.90 -11.94
CA ASP A 69 -0.71 16.45 -11.94
C ASP A 69 -1.06 17.08 -10.58
N VAL A 70 -0.64 16.42 -9.49
CA VAL A 70 -0.77 16.93 -8.12
C VAL A 70 0.01 18.24 -7.97
N LYS A 71 1.26 18.29 -8.44
CA LYS A 71 2.06 19.52 -8.46
C LYS A 71 1.32 20.65 -9.20
N ALA A 72 0.91 20.42 -10.44
CA ALA A 72 0.28 21.45 -11.26
C ALA A 72 -1.04 21.97 -10.66
N SER A 73 -1.90 21.07 -10.18
CA SER A 73 -3.17 21.45 -9.54
C SER A 73 -2.96 22.18 -8.21
N PHE A 74 -2.00 21.73 -7.39
CA PHE A 74 -1.67 22.39 -6.12
C PHE A 74 -1.13 23.80 -6.33
N GLU A 75 -0.16 23.99 -7.23
CA GLU A 75 0.45 25.30 -7.50
C GLU A 75 -0.55 26.30 -8.08
N LYS A 76 -1.51 25.82 -8.89
CA LYS A 76 -2.61 26.64 -9.39
C LYS A 76 -3.57 27.08 -8.27
N GLN A 77 -3.90 26.16 -7.36
CA GLN A 77 -4.80 26.46 -6.24
C GLN A 77 -4.12 27.35 -5.18
N TYR A 78 -2.81 27.23 -5.04
CA TYR A 78 -2.03 27.90 -4.01
C TYR A 78 -0.82 28.67 -4.58
N PRO A 79 -1.06 29.80 -5.29
CA PRO A 79 -0.01 30.62 -5.86
C PRO A 79 1.09 31.03 -4.85
N GLY A 80 2.36 31.00 -5.28
CA GLY A 80 3.49 31.39 -4.42
C GLY A 80 3.99 30.27 -3.50
N VAL A 81 3.44 29.06 -3.59
CA VAL A 81 4.01 27.84 -3.00
C VAL A 81 4.37 26.87 -4.13
N THR A 82 5.65 26.52 -4.25
CA THR A 82 6.15 25.59 -5.27
C THR A 82 6.16 24.16 -4.72
N VAL A 83 5.75 23.18 -5.51
CA VAL A 83 5.92 21.75 -5.21
C VAL A 83 7.13 21.20 -5.95
N GLU A 84 8.14 20.74 -5.23
CA GLU A 84 9.27 20.01 -5.78
C GLU A 84 8.99 18.50 -5.66
N ALA A 85 8.40 17.93 -6.71
CA ALA A 85 7.99 16.53 -6.74
C ALA A 85 9.08 15.64 -7.35
N TYR A 86 9.48 14.61 -6.59
CA TYR A 86 10.36 13.53 -7.01
C TYR A 86 9.53 12.27 -7.24
N ASP A 87 9.47 11.84 -8.49
CA ASP A 87 8.86 10.57 -8.91
C ASP A 87 9.93 9.48 -8.90
N MET A 88 9.85 8.56 -7.94
CA MET A 88 10.87 7.54 -7.66
C MET A 88 10.21 6.20 -7.33
N ARG A 89 10.92 5.09 -7.56
CA ARG A 89 10.40 3.77 -7.16
C ARG A 89 10.30 3.69 -5.64
N ASN A 90 9.36 2.89 -5.12
CA ASN A 90 9.11 2.76 -3.68
C ASN A 90 10.40 2.42 -2.89
N THR A 91 11.19 1.48 -3.41
CA THR A 91 12.48 1.07 -2.82
C THR A 91 13.51 2.20 -2.82
N GLU A 92 13.59 2.99 -3.89
CA GLU A 92 14.50 4.14 -3.98
C GLU A 92 14.15 5.22 -2.96
N ILE A 93 12.85 5.45 -2.73
CA ILE A 93 12.37 6.38 -1.70
C ILE A 93 12.82 5.91 -0.31
N PHE A 94 12.63 4.63 0.03
CA PHE A 94 13.04 4.09 1.32
C PHE A 94 14.56 4.21 1.55
N GLU A 95 15.37 3.81 0.57
CA GLU A 95 16.82 3.98 0.68
C GLU A 95 17.24 5.45 0.82
N LYS A 96 16.57 6.35 0.10
CA LYS A 96 16.85 7.79 0.19
C LYS A 96 16.49 8.35 1.57
N ILE A 97 15.35 7.97 2.13
CA ILE A 97 14.95 8.35 3.50
C ILE A 97 16.01 7.87 4.50
N GLU A 98 16.46 6.61 4.40
CA GLU A 98 17.45 6.07 5.33
C GLU A 98 18.81 6.78 5.20
N ARG A 99 19.29 7.01 3.97
CA ARG A 99 20.54 7.76 3.72
C ARG A 99 20.45 9.20 4.25
N GLU A 100 19.35 9.90 4.00
CA GLU A 100 19.15 11.26 4.49
C GLU A 100 19.09 11.29 6.01
N ASN A 101 18.33 10.38 6.62
CA ASN A 101 18.24 10.28 8.07
C ASN A 101 19.61 9.99 8.72
N ALA A 102 20.38 9.05 8.16
CA ALA A 102 21.73 8.74 8.64
C ALA A 102 22.69 9.95 8.53
N ALA A 103 22.51 10.80 7.53
CA ALA A 103 23.25 12.04 7.35
C ALA A 103 22.70 13.23 8.17
N GLY A 104 21.62 13.04 8.94
CA GLY A 104 20.95 14.12 9.67
C GLY A 104 20.19 15.11 8.76
N ILE A 105 19.94 14.73 7.51
CA ILE A 105 19.25 15.53 6.49
C ILE A 105 17.75 15.22 6.52
N LYS A 106 16.92 16.25 6.37
CA LYS A 106 15.45 16.17 6.34
C LYS A 106 14.91 16.96 5.14
N ASN A 107 15.02 16.39 3.94
CA ASN A 107 14.65 17.10 2.71
C ASN A 107 13.16 17.00 2.36
N ALA A 108 12.58 15.80 2.49
CA ALA A 108 11.19 15.57 2.16
C ALA A 108 10.25 16.17 3.22
N ASP A 109 9.18 16.80 2.74
CA ASP A 109 8.08 17.27 3.60
C ASP A 109 6.90 16.29 3.55
N VAL A 110 6.67 15.69 2.39
CA VAL A 110 5.60 14.72 2.15
C VAL A 110 6.19 13.49 1.49
N ILE A 111 5.86 12.33 2.03
CA ILE A 111 6.25 11.02 1.50
C ILE A 111 4.97 10.27 1.13
N PHE A 112 4.83 9.90 -0.13
CA PHE A 112 3.70 9.16 -0.66
C PHE A 112 4.18 7.83 -1.26
N VAL A 113 4.00 6.76 -0.50
CA VAL A 113 4.57 5.43 -0.74
C VAL A 113 3.52 4.35 -0.48
N LYS A 114 3.78 3.14 -0.97
CA LYS A 114 3.09 1.94 -0.53
C LYS A 114 3.86 1.31 0.62
N ASP A 115 3.16 0.86 1.65
CA ASP A 115 3.75 0.13 2.77
C ASP A 115 3.46 -1.37 2.68
N SER A 116 3.73 -1.96 1.52
CA SER A 116 3.41 -3.36 1.23
C SER A 116 4.29 -4.36 1.99
N ASP A 117 5.50 -3.96 2.39
CA ASP A 117 6.46 -4.77 3.13
C ASP A 117 6.53 -4.42 4.63
N GLY A 118 5.74 -3.42 5.06
CA GLY A 118 5.70 -2.94 6.43
C GLY A 118 6.91 -2.10 6.85
N THR A 119 7.77 -1.66 5.93
CA THR A 119 8.93 -0.81 6.24
C THR A 119 8.53 0.51 6.89
N MET A 120 7.47 1.17 6.41
CA MET A 120 6.99 2.41 7.03
C MET A 120 6.47 2.13 8.45
N ALA A 121 5.55 1.16 8.58
CA ALA A 121 4.94 0.75 9.84
C ALA A 121 5.95 0.33 10.91
N ASN A 122 6.83 -0.60 10.57
CA ASN A 122 7.65 -1.32 11.53
C ASN A 122 9.05 -0.72 11.74
N ASP A 123 9.52 0.14 10.83
CA ASP A 123 10.84 0.77 10.94
C ASP A 123 10.74 2.30 11.03
N PHE A 124 10.35 2.98 9.94
CA PHE A 124 10.44 4.44 9.88
C PHE A 124 9.55 5.17 10.88
N TYR A 125 8.31 4.71 11.09
CA TYR A 125 7.46 5.27 12.14
C TYR A 125 7.92 4.87 13.54
N ALA A 126 8.38 3.62 13.72
CA ALA A 126 8.83 3.11 15.01
C ALA A 126 10.10 3.84 15.52
N ARG A 127 11.02 4.16 14.62
CA ARG A 127 12.24 4.95 14.89
C ARG A 127 12.00 6.46 14.93
N GLY A 128 10.80 6.92 14.58
CA GLY A 128 10.49 8.35 14.46
C GLY A 128 11.24 9.07 13.33
N VAL A 129 11.70 8.33 12.32
CA VAL A 129 12.34 8.90 11.11
C VAL A 129 11.31 9.67 10.28
N VAL A 130 10.09 9.13 10.21
CA VAL A 130 8.93 9.74 9.55
C VAL A 130 7.83 9.97 10.59
N HIS A 131 7.12 11.08 10.47
CA HIS A 131 5.95 11.39 11.29
C HIS A 131 4.66 11.01 10.55
N SER A 132 3.75 10.29 11.22
CA SER A 132 2.43 10.00 10.68
C SER A 132 1.53 11.20 10.93
N TYR A 133 0.96 11.78 9.88
CA TYR A 133 0.07 12.92 9.97
C TYR A 133 -1.30 12.57 9.39
N VAL A 134 -2.35 12.79 10.19
CA VAL A 134 -3.75 12.59 9.78
C VAL A 134 -4.41 13.96 9.64
N PRO A 135 -4.53 14.47 8.41
CA PRO A 135 -5.39 15.60 8.04
C PRO A 135 -6.74 15.62 8.77
N LYS A 136 -7.12 16.74 9.39
CA LYS A 136 -8.42 16.84 10.09
C LYS A 136 -9.62 16.74 9.14
N ASP A 137 -9.55 17.41 7.99
CA ASP A 137 -10.62 17.50 6.98
C ASP A 137 -10.88 16.18 6.25
N ILE A 138 -9.82 15.45 5.91
CA ILE A 138 -9.91 14.14 5.25
C ILE A 138 -10.04 13.02 6.29
N GLY A 139 -9.30 13.10 7.38
CA GLY A 139 -9.20 12.06 8.40
C GLY A 139 -10.53 11.76 9.09
N VAL A 140 -11.44 12.73 9.22
CA VAL A 140 -12.80 12.45 9.76
C VAL A 140 -13.62 11.52 8.87
N LYS A 141 -13.29 11.41 7.58
CA LYS A 141 -13.99 10.57 6.59
C LYS A 141 -13.36 9.18 6.43
N VAL A 142 -12.20 8.96 7.03
CA VAL A 142 -11.42 7.72 6.91
C VAL A 142 -11.70 6.84 8.14
N ALA A 143 -11.75 5.53 7.98
CA ALA A 143 -11.91 4.60 9.09
C ALA A 143 -10.64 4.56 9.96
N ASN A 144 -10.75 4.21 11.25
CA ASN A 144 -9.63 4.39 12.19
C ASN A 144 -8.44 3.46 11.92
N GLU A 145 -8.71 2.28 11.37
CA GLU A 145 -7.72 1.30 10.92
C GLU A 145 -6.81 1.84 9.82
N PHE A 146 -7.26 2.82 9.04
CA PHE A 146 -6.47 3.46 7.97
C PHE A 146 -5.77 4.74 8.43
N LYS A 147 -5.80 5.05 9.73
CA LYS A 147 -5.11 6.21 10.32
C LYS A 147 -3.87 5.82 11.12
N ARG A 148 -3.60 4.52 11.27
CA ARG A 148 -2.49 3.99 12.08
C ARG A 148 -1.90 2.73 11.43
N PRO A 149 -0.56 2.55 11.47
CA PRO A 149 0.45 3.48 12.00
C PRO A 149 0.69 4.68 11.07
N GLY A 150 0.39 4.55 9.77
CA GLY A 150 0.39 5.63 8.78
C GLY A 150 -1.03 6.10 8.41
N PHE A 151 -1.12 7.19 7.65
CA PHE A 151 -2.39 7.63 7.05
C PHE A 151 -2.57 7.00 5.66
N ALA A 152 -3.32 5.91 5.60
CA ALA A 152 -3.59 5.14 4.39
C ALA A 152 -4.88 5.61 3.71
N ILE A 153 -4.80 6.63 2.86
CA ILE A 153 -5.95 7.16 2.11
C ILE A 153 -6.22 6.46 0.78
N TYR A 154 -5.37 5.50 0.44
CA TYR A 154 -5.41 4.80 -0.83
C TYR A 154 -5.18 3.32 -0.56
N LEU A 155 -6.13 2.50 -1.01
CA LEU A 155 -6.08 1.06 -0.87
C LEU A 155 -6.08 0.44 -2.25
N GLU A 156 -5.16 -0.48 -2.44
CA GLU A 156 -5.08 -1.33 -3.61
C GLU A 156 -5.23 -2.77 -3.15
N MET A 157 -6.01 -3.54 -3.90
CA MET A 157 -6.27 -4.94 -3.60
C MET A 157 -5.80 -5.78 -4.77
N LYS A 158 -5.22 -6.95 -4.48
CA LYS A 158 -5.06 -7.99 -5.49
C LYS A 158 -6.42 -8.68 -5.67
N LEU A 159 -6.99 -8.56 -6.87
CA LEU A 159 -8.29 -9.10 -7.23
C LEU A 159 -8.14 -10.06 -8.40
N VAL A 160 -9.12 -10.95 -8.56
CA VAL A 160 -9.25 -11.78 -9.76
C VAL A 160 -9.94 -10.96 -10.85
N PHE A 161 -9.35 -10.98 -12.04
CA PHE A 161 -9.83 -10.34 -13.25
C PHE A 161 -10.22 -11.38 -14.27
N TYR A 162 -11.28 -11.09 -15.02
CA TYR A 162 -11.79 -11.92 -16.10
C TYR A 162 -12.26 -11.04 -17.26
N ASN A 163 -12.36 -11.64 -18.46
CA ASN A 163 -12.81 -10.96 -19.66
C ASN A 163 -14.35 -10.94 -19.72
N THR A 164 -14.94 -9.75 -19.70
CA THR A 164 -16.40 -9.55 -19.72
C THR A 164 -17.04 -9.76 -21.10
N GLU A 165 -16.27 -9.90 -22.19
CA GLU A 165 -16.81 -10.32 -23.50
C GLU A 165 -17.22 -11.81 -23.49
N VAL A 166 -16.63 -12.59 -22.58
CA VAL A 166 -16.81 -14.06 -22.52
C VAL A 166 -17.61 -14.48 -21.29
N TYR A 167 -17.44 -13.79 -20.17
CA TYR A 167 -18.14 -14.09 -18.92
C TYR A 167 -19.08 -12.93 -18.53
N ASP A 168 -20.39 -13.17 -18.66
CA ASP A 168 -21.43 -12.20 -18.27
C ASP A 168 -21.58 -12.02 -16.75
N LYS A 169 -21.06 -12.99 -15.99
CA LYS A 169 -21.07 -13.02 -14.53
C LYS A 169 -19.68 -13.39 -14.05
N ASP A 170 -19.40 -13.07 -12.79
CA ASP A 170 -18.14 -13.47 -12.16
C ASP A 170 -17.99 -15.00 -12.24
N PRO A 171 -16.96 -15.51 -12.94
CA PRO A 171 -16.76 -16.94 -13.05
C PRO A 171 -16.05 -17.53 -11.82
N ILE A 172 -15.63 -16.70 -10.87
CA ILE A 172 -14.90 -17.08 -9.65
C ILE A 172 -15.60 -16.47 -8.44
N ASP A 173 -16.17 -17.29 -7.56
CA ASP A 173 -16.80 -16.80 -6.33
C ASP A 173 -16.06 -17.24 -5.05
N SER A 174 -15.12 -18.18 -5.20
CA SER A 174 -14.19 -18.62 -4.16
C SER A 174 -12.75 -18.55 -4.67
N TRP A 175 -11.79 -18.26 -3.79
CA TRP A 175 -10.37 -18.44 -4.11
C TRP A 175 -10.08 -19.87 -4.54
N TRP A 176 -10.78 -20.86 -3.97
CA TRP A 176 -10.60 -22.26 -4.30
C TRP A 176 -11.05 -22.65 -5.71
N ASP A 177 -11.88 -21.85 -6.37
CA ASP A 177 -12.22 -22.07 -7.77
C ASP A 177 -10.97 -22.07 -8.65
N LEU A 178 -9.98 -21.25 -8.31
CA LEU A 178 -8.69 -21.20 -8.99
C LEU A 178 -7.90 -22.52 -8.90
N THR A 179 -8.33 -23.47 -8.08
CA THR A 179 -7.72 -24.81 -7.98
C THR A 179 -8.43 -25.87 -8.82
N ARG A 180 -9.55 -25.52 -9.47
CA ARG A 180 -10.34 -26.47 -10.23
C ARG A 180 -9.70 -26.77 -11.60
N PRO A 181 -9.87 -27.99 -12.15
CA PRO A 181 -9.24 -28.40 -13.40
C PRO A 181 -9.58 -27.55 -14.63
N GLU A 182 -10.77 -26.94 -14.69
CA GLU A 182 -11.20 -26.07 -15.79
C GLU A 182 -10.39 -24.78 -15.93
N TRP A 183 -9.70 -24.37 -14.84
CA TRP A 183 -8.82 -23.20 -14.79
C TRP A 183 -7.34 -23.54 -14.98
N LYS A 184 -7.01 -24.83 -15.15
CA LYS A 184 -5.64 -25.28 -15.35
C LYS A 184 -5.00 -24.61 -16.57
N GLY A 185 -3.82 -24.03 -16.39
CA GLY A 185 -3.10 -23.34 -17.46
C GLY A 185 -3.71 -22.00 -17.87
N LYS A 186 -4.64 -21.43 -17.09
CA LYS A 186 -5.33 -20.16 -17.43
C LYS A 186 -5.14 -19.06 -16.42
N ILE A 187 -4.54 -19.33 -15.27
CA ILE A 187 -4.44 -18.37 -14.17
C ILE A 187 -3.13 -17.60 -14.29
N MET A 188 -3.25 -16.31 -14.52
CA MET A 188 -2.13 -15.39 -14.64
C MET A 188 -1.88 -14.63 -13.33
N LEU A 189 -0.62 -14.46 -12.95
CA LEU A 189 -0.24 -13.57 -11.85
C LEU A 189 1.21 -13.10 -12.03
N THR A 190 1.58 -12.05 -11.31
CA THR A 190 2.98 -11.63 -11.22
C THR A 190 3.81 -12.58 -10.36
N ASN A 191 5.10 -12.72 -10.67
CA ASN A 191 6.01 -13.58 -9.89
C ASN A 191 6.04 -13.16 -8.40
N PRO A 192 5.59 -14.01 -7.44
CA PRO A 192 5.58 -13.67 -6.02
C PRO A 192 6.98 -13.49 -5.43
N GLN A 193 8.05 -14.00 -6.05
CA GLN A 193 9.42 -13.74 -5.58
C GLN A 193 9.89 -12.31 -5.90
N ALA A 194 9.29 -11.66 -6.90
CA ALA A 194 9.67 -10.33 -7.36
C ALA A 194 8.61 -9.25 -7.01
N ALA A 195 7.33 -9.64 -6.93
CA ALA A 195 6.21 -8.75 -6.64
C ALA A 195 5.73 -8.96 -5.20
N ILE A 196 6.12 -8.02 -4.32
CA ILE A 196 5.86 -8.12 -2.88
C ILE A 196 4.37 -8.12 -2.54
N GLU A 197 3.53 -7.46 -3.34
CA GLU A 197 2.08 -7.46 -3.15
C GLU A 197 1.46 -8.82 -3.44
N THR A 198 2.01 -9.56 -4.42
CA THR A 198 1.56 -10.92 -4.74
C THR A 198 2.04 -11.92 -3.69
N LEU A 199 3.27 -11.75 -3.18
CA LEU A 199 3.73 -12.50 -2.00
C LEU A 199 2.86 -12.21 -0.78
N GLY A 200 2.53 -10.94 -0.56
CA GLY A 200 1.66 -10.48 0.53
C GLY A 200 0.30 -11.16 0.49
N LEU A 201 -0.32 -11.28 -0.69
CA LEU A 201 -1.57 -12.04 -0.86
C LEU A 201 -1.43 -13.51 -0.40
N PHE A 202 -0.34 -14.19 -0.79
CA PHE A 202 -0.10 -15.57 -0.36
C PHE A 202 0.15 -15.67 1.15
N CYS A 203 0.88 -14.73 1.73
CA CYS A 203 1.01 -14.62 3.18
C CYS A 203 -0.36 -14.42 3.85
N SER A 204 -1.26 -13.62 3.28
CA SER A 204 -2.61 -13.43 3.80
C SER A 204 -3.43 -14.71 3.80
N PHE A 205 -3.35 -15.56 2.76
CA PHE A 205 -4.03 -16.87 2.77
C PHE A 205 -3.53 -17.77 3.90
N VAL A 206 -2.22 -17.77 4.16
CA VAL A 206 -1.60 -18.57 5.24
C VAL A 206 -1.99 -18.03 6.62
N GLN A 207 -1.98 -16.71 6.81
CA GLN A 207 -2.32 -16.06 8.08
C GLN A 207 -3.80 -16.19 8.42
N ASN A 208 -4.67 -16.15 7.40
CA ASN A 208 -6.12 -16.26 7.55
C ASN A 208 -6.61 -17.68 7.21
N SER A 209 -5.85 -18.71 7.62
CA SER A 209 -6.14 -20.10 7.22
C SER A 209 -7.50 -20.62 7.70
N ALA A 210 -8.04 -20.08 8.79
CA ALA A 210 -9.38 -20.45 9.26
C ALA A 210 -10.47 -19.98 8.28
N GLU A 211 -10.33 -18.77 7.73
CA GLU A 211 -11.22 -18.24 6.69
C GLU A 211 -11.10 -19.05 5.41
N MET A 212 -9.87 -19.42 5.01
CA MET A 212 -9.65 -20.30 3.86
C MET A 212 -10.33 -21.67 4.03
N ALA A 213 -10.29 -22.26 5.22
CA ALA A 213 -10.98 -23.53 5.50
C ALA A 213 -12.51 -23.37 5.49
N ALA A 214 -13.02 -22.26 6.03
CA ALA A 214 -14.45 -21.94 6.01
C ALA A 214 -14.95 -21.70 4.58
N ASP A 215 -14.18 -20.99 3.75
CA ASP A 215 -14.51 -20.76 2.34
C ASP A 215 -14.47 -22.07 1.54
N TYR A 216 -13.49 -22.95 1.78
CA TYR A 216 -13.48 -24.28 1.17
C TYR A 216 -14.76 -25.07 1.49
N LYS A 217 -15.21 -25.02 2.75
CA LYS A 217 -16.43 -25.71 3.18
C LYS A 217 -17.67 -25.10 2.54
N ARG A 218 -17.75 -23.77 2.43
CA ARG A 218 -18.81 -23.08 1.70
C ARG A 218 -18.85 -23.54 0.24
N GLU A 219 -17.69 -23.60 -0.40
CA GLU A 219 -17.56 -23.86 -1.83
C GLU A 219 -17.81 -25.32 -2.22
N PHE A 220 -17.26 -26.27 -1.45
CA PHE A 220 -17.34 -27.70 -1.78
C PHE A 220 -18.27 -28.51 -0.87
N GLY A 221 -18.90 -27.89 0.13
CA GLY A 221 -19.81 -28.55 1.06
C GLY A 221 -19.14 -29.52 2.04
N GLN A 222 -17.81 -29.51 2.15
CA GLN A 222 -17.05 -30.45 2.99
C GLN A 222 -15.83 -29.79 3.62
N ASP A 223 -15.36 -30.33 4.75
CA ASP A 223 -14.12 -29.84 5.37
C ASP A 223 -12.90 -30.15 4.50
N ILE A 224 -11.95 -29.21 4.47
CA ILE A 224 -10.72 -29.38 3.70
C ILE A 224 -9.85 -30.50 4.28
N LYS A 225 -9.42 -31.41 3.40
CA LYS A 225 -8.39 -32.40 3.72
C LYS A 225 -7.02 -31.84 3.36
N LEU A 226 -6.16 -31.66 4.36
CA LEU A 226 -4.80 -31.21 4.17
C LEU A 226 -3.93 -32.36 3.65
N SER A 227 -3.05 -32.05 2.70
CA SER A 227 -2.04 -33.00 2.24
C SER A 227 -1.04 -33.35 3.36
N PRO A 228 -0.38 -34.52 3.31
CA PRO A 228 0.69 -34.86 4.26
C PRO A 228 1.75 -33.75 4.36
N GLY A 229 2.06 -33.32 5.58
CA GLY A 229 3.06 -32.29 5.85
C GLY A 229 2.62 -30.84 5.63
N ILE A 230 1.37 -30.59 5.19
CA ILE A 230 0.84 -29.24 5.02
C ILE A 230 0.18 -28.76 6.32
N ALA A 231 0.66 -27.62 6.83
CA ALA A 231 0.32 -27.15 8.18
C ALA A 231 -1.09 -26.56 8.29
N ASN A 232 -1.62 -25.92 7.24
CA ASN A 232 -2.91 -25.24 7.28
C ASN A 232 -3.55 -25.09 5.89
N ALA A 233 -4.81 -24.61 5.85
CA ALA A 233 -5.58 -24.48 4.62
C ALA A 233 -4.99 -23.46 3.63
N GLY A 234 -4.32 -22.40 4.11
CA GLY A 234 -3.66 -21.43 3.23
C GLY A 234 -2.49 -22.04 2.46
N TYR A 235 -1.64 -22.84 3.14
CA TYR A 235 -0.59 -23.60 2.47
C TYR A 235 -1.14 -24.68 1.52
N GLU A 236 -2.25 -25.33 1.89
CA GLU A 236 -2.92 -26.29 1.01
C GLU A 236 -3.46 -25.60 -0.25
N PHE A 237 -4.03 -24.40 -0.11
CA PHE A 237 -4.46 -23.59 -1.24
C PHE A 237 -3.31 -23.29 -2.19
N ILE A 238 -2.20 -22.74 -1.67
CA ILE A 238 -1.02 -22.40 -2.47
C ILE A 238 -0.50 -23.64 -3.21
N LYS A 239 -0.44 -24.79 -2.54
CA LYS A 239 -0.02 -26.06 -3.16
C LYS A 239 -0.93 -26.44 -4.34
N ARG A 240 -2.25 -26.40 -4.16
CA ARG A 240 -3.21 -26.78 -5.21
C ARG A 240 -3.23 -25.77 -6.36
N LEU A 241 -3.14 -24.49 -6.04
CA LEU A 241 -3.05 -23.42 -7.03
C LEU A 241 -1.79 -23.58 -7.89
N ALA A 242 -0.63 -23.85 -7.27
CA ALA A 242 0.62 -24.08 -7.99
C ALA A 242 0.58 -25.33 -8.89
N ALA A 243 -0.20 -26.35 -8.53
CA ALA A 243 -0.42 -27.53 -9.37
C ALA A 243 -1.33 -27.27 -10.58
N ASN A 244 -1.93 -26.07 -10.69
CA ASN A 244 -2.84 -25.68 -11.76
C ASN A 244 -2.14 -24.98 -12.94
N ASP A 245 -0.83 -25.20 -13.12
CA ASP A 245 0.00 -24.66 -14.21
C ASP A 245 -0.13 -23.14 -14.39
N LEU A 246 0.23 -22.39 -13.34
CA LEU A 246 0.15 -20.93 -13.30
C LEU A 246 0.99 -20.28 -14.40
N ILE A 247 0.46 -19.22 -15.01
CA ILE A 247 1.16 -18.36 -15.95
C ILE A 247 1.78 -17.20 -15.16
N ILE A 248 3.10 -17.22 -15.03
CA ILE A 248 3.83 -16.20 -14.28
C ILE A 248 4.29 -15.08 -15.21
N THR A 249 3.93 -13.85 -14.88
CA THR A 249 4.22 -12.63 -15.66
C THR A 249 5.18 -11.69 -14.92
N SER A 250 5.69 -10.70 -15.65
CA SER A 250 6.61 -9.69 -15.12
C SER A 250 5.91 -8.49 -14.49
N SER A 251 4.66 -8.20 -14.87
CA SER A 251 3.91 -7.04 -14.38
C SER A 251 2.41 -7.27 -14.37
N ASP A 252 1.70 -6.55 -13.50
CA ASP A 252 0.23 -6.57 -13.48
C ASP A 252 -0.39 -6.00 -14.76
N GLN A 253 0.37 -5.18 -15.52
CA GLN A 253 -0.09 -4.69 -16.83
C GLN A 253 -0.21 -5.85 -17.83
N GLU A 254 0.83 -6.69 -17.90
CA GLU A 254 0.85 -7.86 -18.78
C GLU A 254 -0.32 -8.81 -18.48
N VAL A 255 -0.67 -8.97 -17.20
CA VAL A 255 -1.85 -9.75 -16.77
C VAL A 255 -3.14 -9.14 -17.32
N VAL A 256 -3.39 -7.84 -17.11
CA VAL A 256 -4.66 -7.23 -17.55
C VAL A 256 -4.77 -7.09 -19.06
N ASP A 257 -3.65 -6.86 -19.78
CA ASP A 257 -3.62 -6.83 -21.24
C ASP A 257 -3.99 -8.20 -21.83
N ALA A 258 -3.45 -9.27 -21.24
CA ALA A 258 -3.73 -10.63 -21.69
C ALA A 258 -5.18 -11.05 -21.41
N ILE A 259 -5.76 -10.64 -20.28
CA ILE A 259 -7.16 -10.90 -19.96
C ILE A 259 -8.09 -10.06 -20.84
N GLY A 260 -7.75 -8.79 -21.04
CA GLY A 260 -8.60 -7.79 -21.71
C GLY A 260 -8.55 -7.82 -23.24
N ALA A 261 -7.72 -8.67 -23.87
CA ALA A 261 -7.63 -8.67 -25.32
C ALA A 261 -8.97 -9.07 -25.98
N ALA A 262 -9.38 -8.31 -27.00
CA ALA A 262 -10.66 -8.48 -27.67
C ALA A 262 -10.78 -9.78 -28.47
N GLY A 263 -12.00 -10.32 -28.56
CA GLY A 263 -12.33 -11.45 -29.45
C GLY A 263 -11.79 -12.81 -28.96
N GLN A 264 -11.38 -12.90 -27.70
CA GLN A 264 -10.96 -14.15 -27.09
C GLN A 264 -12.14 -15.12 -26.94
N LYS A 265 -11.91 -16.41 -27.26
CA LYS A 265 -12.91 -17.47 -27.04
C LYS A 265 -12.75 -18.20 -25.71
N ASN A 266 -11.53 -18.23 -25.19
CA ASN A 266 -11.15 -18.93 -23.97
C ASN A 266 -10.06 -18.11 -23.27
N PRO A 267 -10.45 -16.96 -22.69
CA PRO A 267 -9.53 -16.00 -22.09
C PRO A 267 -8.87 -16.59 -20.84
N PRO A 268 -7.65 -16.18 -20.48
CA PRO A 268 -7.14 -16.40 -19.13
C PRO A 268 -7.96 -15.59 -18.11
N ILE A 269 -7.83 -15.96 -16.85
CA ILE A 269 -8.15 -15.09 -15.71
C ILE A 269 -6.85 -14.71 -15.02
N GLY A 270 -6.85 -13.67 -14.20
CA GLY A 270 -5.61 -13.35 -13.50
C GLY A 270 -5.75 -12.46 -12.29
N ILE A 271 -4.73 -12.55 -11.44
CA ILE A 271 -4.64 -11.81 -10.20
C ILE A 271 -3.79 -10.57 -10.46
N ALA A 272 -4.41 -9.40 -10.40
CA ALA A 272 -3.75 -8.12 -10.62
C ALA A 272 -4.22 -7.09 -9.59
N THR A 273 -3.55 -5.94 -9.56
CA THR A 273 -3.92 -4.84 -8.65
C THR A 273 -5.16 -4.10 -9.15
N SER A 274 -6.11 -3.82 -8.25
CA SER A 274 -7.40 -3.15 -8.53
C SER A 274 -7.28 -1.86 -9.34
N SER A 275 -6.18 -1.14 -9.19
CA SER A 275 -5.93 0.13 -9.88
C SER A 275 -5.70 -0.02 -11.39
N LYS A 276 -5.53 -1.25 -11.89
CA LYS A 276 -5.44 -1.61 -13.31
C LYS A 276 -6.79 -1.69 -14.04
N ILE A 277 -7.92 -1.66 -13.32
CA ILE A 277 -9.27 -1.58 -13.92
C ILE A 277 -9.42 -0.39 -14.87
N ARG A 278 -8.64 0.67 -14.67
CA ARG A 278 -8.70 1.89 -15.50
C ARG A 278 -8.14 1.70 -16.89
N ASP A 279 -7.32 0.68 -17.10
CA ASP A 279 -6.57 0.47 -18.34
C ASP A 279 -7.36 -0.38 -19.35
N LYS A 280 -8.70 -0.45 -19.21
CA LYS A 280 -9.59 -1.14 -20.17
C LYS A 280 -9.38 -0.57 -21.58
N SER A 281 -8.69 -1.33 -22.42
CA SER A 281 -8.69 -1.22 -23.87
C SER A 281 -9.95 -1.84 -24.45
#